data_AF-A0A512RPQ4-F1
#
_entry.id   AF-A0A512RPQ4-F1
#
_cell.length_a   1.000
_cell.length_b   1.000
_cell.length_c   1.000
_cell.angle_alpha   90.00
_cell.angle_beta   90.00
_cell.angle_gamma   90.00
#
_symmetry.space_group_name_H-M   'P 1'
#
loop_
_entity.id
_entity.type
_entity.pdbx_description
1 polymer ?
#
loop_
_entity_poly.entity_id
_entity_poly.type
_entity_poly.pdbx_seq_one_letter_code
_entity_poly.pdbx_strand_id
1 'polypeptide(L)'
;MYFEARVHLIRNITSRKEAAILIKEQKSHWYEALAWQGNTHVFLCVADGHIDNMFLEIAVLRQEPDGSFWQVESITAGWIETAEELEHYFMEAEQANPFKKVQLIVEVPKDHEFVRFICGCCGNIFQGNVKKQLAFNQDAGYGFCDRCAATSFS
;
A
#
# COMPACT_ATOMS: atom_id res chain seq x y z
N MET A 1 -7.56 -3.44 -7.72
CA MET A 1 -6.26 -3.22 -7.10
C MET A 1 -6.44 -3.40 -5.60
N TYR A 2 -6.01 -4.54 -5.11
CA TYR A 2 -5.99 -4.86 -3.69
C TYR A 2 -4.55 -4.59 -3.28
N PHE A 3 -4.30 -3.54 -2.48
CA PHE A 3 -3.00 -3.47 -1.81
C PHE A 3 -2.84 -4.80 -1.08
N GLU A 4 -1.73 -5.48 -1.38
CA GLU A 4 -1.42 -6.83 -0.94
C GLU A 4 -1.57 -6.96 0.58
N ALA A 5 -1.52 -8.18 1.11
CA ALA A 5 -1.49 -8.45 2.55
C ALA A 5 -0.19 -7.90 3.20
N ARG A 6 0.02 -6.59 3.12
CA ARG A 6 1.21 -5.83 3.45
C ARG A 6 0.81 -4.73 4.40
N VAL A 7 1.61 -4.57 5.43
CA VAL A 7 1.53 -3.45 6.35
C VAL A 7 2.54 -2.40 5.88
N HIS A 8 2.06 -1.18 5.67
CA HIS A 8 2.89 -0.06 5.25
C HIS A 8 3.41 0.72 6.46
N LEU A 9 4.67 1.17 6.38
CA LEU A 9 5.21 2.16 7.31
C LEU A 9 4.97 3.55 6.72
N ILE A 10 4.33 4.45 7.47
CA ILE A 10 4.23 5.84 7.03
C ILE A 10 5.57 6.53 7.28
N ARG A 11 6.16 7.06 6.22
CA ARG A 11 7.32 7.94 6.31
C ARG A 11 6.88 9.36 5.97
N ASN A 12 6.75 10.18 7.00
CA ASN A 12 6.46 11.60 6.82
C ASN A 12 7.66 12.30 6.19
N ILE A 13 7.42 12.97 5.08
CA ILE A 13 8.42 13.74 4.32
C ILE A 13 7.96 15.18 4.16
N THR A 14 8.90 16.07 3.87
CA THR A 14 8.66 17.51 3.89
C THR A 14 7.87 18.01 2.68
N SER A 15 7.93 17.30 1.54
CA SER A 15 7.30 17.73 0.29
C SER A 15 7.17 16.61 -0.74
N ARG A 16 6.31 16.80 -1.74
CA ARG A 16 6.26 15.96 -2.96
C ARG A 16 7.62 15.87 -3.68
N LYS A 17 8.42 16.94 -3.64
CA LYS A 17 9.76 16.96 -4.25
C LYS A 17 10.68 15.94 -3.57
N GLU A 18 10.63 15.89 -2.24
CA GLU A 18 11.37 14.87 -1.49
C GLU A 18 10.89 13.46 -1.87
N ALA A 19 9.58 13.25 -2.04
CA ALA A 19 9.04 11.97 -2.50
C ALA A 19 9.65 11.54 -3.84
N ALA A 20 9.67 12.46 -4.81
CA ALA A 20 10.20 12.20 -6.14
C ALA A 20 11.69 11.87 -6.11
N ILE A 21 12.49 12.61 -5.33
CA ILE A 21 13.91 12.35 -5.13
C ILE A 21 14.13 10.97 -4.50
N LEU A 22 13.41 10.64 -3.43
CA LEU A 22 13.55 9.35 -2.75
C LEU A 22 13.23 8.17 -3.66
N ILE A 23 12.22 8.32 -4.53
CA ILE A 23 11.85 7.29 -5.52
C ILE A 23 12.94 7.15 -6.58
N LYS A 24 13.38 8.26 -7.18
CA LYS A 24 14.37 8.23 -8.27
C LYS A 24 15.76 7.78 -7.83
N GLU A 25 16.14 8.14 -6.61
CA GLU A 25 17.41 7.73 -6.00
C GLU A 25 17.33 6.37 -5.29
N GLN A 26 16.17 5.70 -5.31
CA GLN A 26 15.94 4.40 -4.67
C GLN A 26 16.27 4.40 -3.16
N LYS A 27 15.95 5.49 -2.47
CA LYS A 27 16.17 5.72 -1.02
C LYS A 27 14.92 5.48 -0.17
N SER A 28 13.93 4.81 -0.75
CA SER A 28 12.68 4.40 -0.11
C SER A 28 12.52 2.89 -0.19
N HIS A 29 11.96 2.29 0.84
CA HIS A 29 11.61 0.87 0.81
C HIS A 29 10.19 0.67 0.26
N TRP A 30 9.94 -0.47 -0.37
CA TRP A 30 8.66 -0.80 -1.00
C TRP A 30 7.45 -0.89 -0.06
N TYR A 31 7.70 -1.05 1.24
CA TYR A 31 6.66 -1.04 2.26
C TYR A 31 6.42 0.37 2.81
N GLU A 32 7.23 1.36 2.45
CA GLU A 32 7.03 2.73 2.90
C GLU A 32 5.90 3.39 2.09
N ALA A 33 5.03 4.11 2.81
CA ALA A 33 4.13 5.09 2.25
C ALA A 33 4.72 6.47 2.51
N LEU A 34 5.20 7.12 1.45
CA LEU A 34 5.81 8.45 1.53
C LEU A 34 4.70 9.49 1.65
N ALA A 35 4.56 10.10 2.82
CA ALA A 35 3.45 10.98 3.13
C ALA A 35 3.89 12.45 3.19
N TRP A 36 3.20 13.33 2.44
CA TRP A 36 3.42 14.77 2.50
C TRP A 36 2.10 15.53 2.63
N GLN A 37 2.18 16.75 3.17
CA GLN A 37 1.06 17.67 3.23
C GLN A 37 0.94 18.44 1.92
N GLY A 38 -0.18 18.26 1.20
CA GLY A 38 -0.58 19.12 0.09
C GLY A 38 -1.34 20.36 0.60
N ASN A 39 -1.96 21.12 -0.30
CA ASN A 39 -2.66 22.36 0.08
C ASN A 39 -3.81 22.14 1.07
N THR A 40 -4.57 21.05 0.90
CA THR A 40 -5.81 20.80 1.66
C THR A 40 -5.88 19.42 2.29
N HIS A 41 -5.06 18.47 1.81
CA HIS A 41 -5.09 17.08 2.23
C HIS A 41 -3.68 16.54 2.41
N VAL A 42 -3.57 15.44 3.14
CA VAL A 42 -2.36 14.62 3.17
C VAL A 42 -2.38 13.70 1.95
N PHE A 43 -1.25 13.59 1.29
CA PHE A 43 -1.03 12.69 0.17
C PHE A 43 -0.01 11.64 0.53
N LEU A 44 -0.20 10.43 0.01
CA LEU A 44 0.71 9.31 0.19
C LEU A 44 1.07 8.75 -1.18
N CYS A 45 2.35 8.57 -1.44
CA CYS A 45 2.83 7.78 -2.55
C CYS A 45 3.20 6.39 -2.05
N VAL A 46 2.64 5.36 -2.68
CA VAL A 46 2.92 3.96 -2.35
C VAL A 46 3.35 3.22 -3.61
N ALA A 47 4.29 2.29 -3.44
CA ALA A 47 4.64 1.31 -4.46
C ALA A 47 3.40 0.51 -4.87
N ASP A 48 3.11 0.46 -6.17
CA ASP A 48 2.01 -0.31 -6.79
C ASP A 48 2.56 -1.29 -7.86
N GLY A 49 3.86 -1.60 -7.80
CA GLY A 49 4.54 -2.37 -8.84
C GLY A 49 5.59 -3.38 -8.35
N HIS A 50 5.77 -4.38 -9.22
CA HIS A 50 6.91 -5.25 -9.54
C HIS A 50 8.03 -5.56 -8.52
N ILE A 51 8.47 -6.83 -8.49
CA ILE A 51 9.50 -7.38 -7.58
C ILE A 51 10.89 -6.78 -7.82
N ASP A 52 11.19 -6.42 -9.07
CA ASP A 52 12.50 -5.97 -9.56
C ASP A 52 12.70 -4.45 -9.48
N ASN A 53 11.62 -3.67 -9.60
CA ASN A 53 11.65 -2.24 -9.31
C ASN A 53 10.31 -1.80 -8.72
N MET A 54 10.31 -1.62 -7.40
CA MET A 54 9.08 -1.57 -6.63
C MET A 54 8.32 -0.24 -6.78
N PHE A 55 9.01 0.82 -7.22
CA PHE A 55 8.40 2.11 -7.58
C PHE A 55 8.32 2.32 -9.09
N LEU A 56 8.35 1.25 -9.90
CA LEU A 56 8.10 1.36 -11.34
C LEU A 56 6.67 1.84 -11.63
N GLU A 57 5.73 1.33 -10.85
CA GLU A 57 4.35 1.81 -10.77
C GLU A 57 4.11 2.33 -9.36
N ILE A 58 3.48 3.49 -9.26
CA ILE A 58 3.13 4.11 -7.98
C ILE A 58 1.68 4.56 -7.98
N ALA A 59 1.02 4.40 -6.84
CA ALA A 59 -0.28 4.98 -6.60
C ALA A 59 -0.13 6.22 -5.71
N VAL A 60 -0.76 7.32 -6.11
CA VAL A 60 -0.90 8.51 -5.28
C VAL A 60 -2.26 8.46 -4.61
N LEU A 61 -2.25 8.47 -3.29
CA LEU A 61 -3.42 8.41 -2.44
C LEU A 61 -3.62 9.75 -1.76
N ARG A 62 -4.88 10.16 -1.61
CA ARG A 62 -5.32 11.27 -0.78
C ARG A 62 -5.99 10.72 0.46
N GLN A 63 -5.60 11.25 1.62
CA GLN A 63 -6.28 10.98 2.88
C GLN A 63 -7.39 12.01 3.10
N GLU A 64 -8.61 11.52 3.28
CA GLU A 64 -9.78 12.33 3.59
C GLU A 64 -9.84 12.65 5.10
N PRO A 65 -10.60 13.68 5.52
CA PRO A 65 -10.74 14.04 6.95
C PRO A 65 -11.30 12.92 7.84
N ASP A 66 -12.05 11.97 7.26
CA ASP A 66 -12.56 10.79 7.96
C ASP A 66 -11.50 9.68 8.12
N GLY A 67 -10.28 9.92 7.65
CA GLY A 67 -9.16 8.98 7.67
C GLY A 67 -9.18 7.95 6.55
N SER A 68 -10.17 7.99 5.64
CA SER A 68 -10.21 7.10 4.49
C SER A 68 -9.21 7.50 3.42
N PHE A 69 -8.73 6.51 2.65
CA PHE A 69 -7.80 6.74 1.55
C PHE A 69 -8.51 6.58 0.21
N TRP A 70 -8.21 7.50 -0.70
CA TRP A 70 -8.68 7.45 -2.07
C TRP A 70 -7.51 7.60 -3.02
N GLN A 71 -7.45 6.76 -4.04
CA GLN A 71 -6.51 6.93 -5.13
C GLN A 71 -6.94 8.12 -6.00
N VAL A 72 -5.99 9.01 -6.24
CA VAL A 72 -6.14 10.19 -7.09
C VAL A 72 -5.33 10.08 -8.37
N GLU A 73 -4.25 9.28 -8.37
CA GLU A 73 -3.45 9.02 -9.57
C GLU A 73 -2.78 7.63 -9.54
N SER A 74 -2.44 7.12 -10.72
CA SER A 74 -1.56 5.98 -10.97
C SER A 74 -0.45 6.42 -11.92
N ILE A 75 0.81 6.38 -11.48
CA ILE A 75 1.94 6.90 -12.26
C ILE A 75 2.90 5.75 -12.58
N THR A 76 3.17 5.55 -13.86
CA THR A 76 4.26 4.68 -14.33
C THR A 76 5.59 5.41 -14.16
N ALA A 77 6.06 5.51 -12.91
CA ALA A 77 7.29 6.21 -12.57
C ALA A 77 8.53 5.62 -13.26
N GLY A 78 8.51 4.37 -13.70
CA GLY A 78 9.60 3.79 -14.51
C GLY A 78 9.84 4.49 -15.85
N TRP A 79 8.88 5.25 -16.38
CA TRP A 79 9.01 5.96 -17.66
C TRP A 79 9.37 7.43 -17.49
N ILE A 80 9.54 7.87 -16.24
CA ILE A 80 9.88 9.24 -15.89
C ILE A 80 11.37 9.27 -15.56
N GLU A 81 12.15 10.10 -16.25
CA GLU A 81 13.61 10.05 -16.15
C GLU A 81 14.15 10.83 -14.95
N THR A 82 13.46 11.91 -14.58
CA THR A 82 13.96 12.87 -13.57
C THR A 82 13.04 12.99 -12.36
N ALA A 83 13.60 13.45 -11.23
CA ALA A 83 12.80 13.74 -10.04
C ALA A 83 11.91 14.98 -10.27
N GLU A 84 12.38 15.95 -11.04
CA GLU A 84 11.62 17.15 -11.39
C GLU A 84 10.36 16.83 -12.21
N GLU A 85 10.48 15.92 -13.17
CA GLU A 85 9.33 15.45 -13.96
C GLU A 85 8.35 14.65 -13.09
N LEU A 86 8.84 13.77 -12.20
CA LEU A 86 7.99 13.03 -11.28
C LEU A 86 7.28 13.95 -10.27
N GLU A 87 7.96 15.00 -9.80
CA GLU A 87 7.37 16.03 -8.94
C GLU A 87 6.20 16.74 -9.65
N HIS A 88 6.31 16.98 -10.95
CA HIS A 88 5.23 17.59 -11.73
C HIS A 88 3.95 16.75 -11.70
N TYR A 89 4.07 15.43 -11.91
CA TYR A 89 2.93 14.53 -11.80
C TYR A 89 2.32 14.51 -10.38
N PHE A 90 3.15 14.59 -9.33
CA PHE A 90 2.62 14.72 -7.97
C PHE A 90 1.86 16.03 -7.74
N MET A 91 2.31 17.13 -8.35
CA MET A 91 1.59 18.40 -8.30
C MET A 91 0.23 18.32 -9.02
N GLU A 92 0.15 17.62 -10.16
CA GLU A 92 -1.11 17.36 -10.85
C GLU A 92 -2.05 16.47 -10.01
N ALA A 93 -1.50 15.43 -9.39
CA ALA A 93 -2.25 14.53 -8.51
C ALA A 93 -2.86 15.24 -7.29
N GLU A 94 -2.22 16.30 -6.77
CA GLU A 94 -2.77 17.13 -5.69
C GLU A 94 -4.07 17.87 -6.09
N GLN A 95 -4.30 18.06 -7.39
CA GLN A 95 -5.47 18.72 -7.95
C GLN A 95 -6.49 17.74 -8.54
N ALA A 96 -6.11 16.46 -8.67
CA ALA A 96 -6.95 15.44 -9.25
C ALA A 96 -8.14 15.08 -8.36
N ASN A 97 -9.24 14.68 -9.00
CA ASN A 97 -10.40 14.14 -8.30
C ASN A 97 -10.13 12.68 -7.89
N PRO A 98 -10.53 12.26 -6.68
CA PRO A 98 -10.40 10.88 -6.26
C PRO A 98 -11.29 10.00 -7.14
N PHE A 99 -10.75 8.91 -7.66
CA PHE A 99 -11.50 8.03 -8.55
C PHE A 99 -11.78 6.66 -7.95
N LYS A 100 -11.11 6.30 -6.85
CA LYS A 100 -11.24 4.96 -6.26
C LYS A 100 -10.89 4.94 -4.79
N LYS A 101 -11.84 4.50 -3.95
CA LYS A 101 -11.58 4.23 -2.54
C LYS A 101 -10.62 3.05 -2.41
N VAL A 102 -9.60 3.20 -1.57
CA VAL A 102 -8.60 2.15 -1.32
C VAL A 102 -8.48 1.85 0.17
N GLN A 103 -8.05 0.64 0.47
CA GLN A 103 -7.67 0.26 1.83
C GLN A 103 -6.15 0.18 1.88
N LEU A 104 -5.54 1.08 2.65
CA LEU A 104 -4.11 1.05 2.96
C LEU A 104 -3.96 0.62 4.41
N ILE A 105 -3.27 -0.50 4.63
CA ILE A 105 -3.01 -1.00 5.99
C ILE A 105 -1.72 -0.34 6.46
N VAL A 106 -1.79 0.52 7.46
CA VAL A 106 -0.64 1.29 7.95
C VAL A 106 -0.29 0.87 9.38
N GLU A 107 1.00 0.76 9.65
CA GLU A 107 1.62 0.48 10.95
C GLU A 107 1.12 -0.77 11.67
N VAL A 108 0.01 -0.66 12.42
CA VAL A 108 -0.58 -1.78 13.17
C VAL A 108 -1.97 -2.02 12.60
N PRO A 109 -2.22 -3.19 11.98
CA PRO A 109 -3.54 -3.50 11.46
C PRO A 109 -4.58 -3.45 12.56
N LYS A 110 -5.73 -2.83 12.27
CA LYS A 110 -6.87 -2.76 13.17
C LYS A 110 -7.83 -3.92 12.86
N ASP A 111 -9.00 -3.91 13.50
CA ASP A 111 -9.98 -4.99 13.40
C ASP A 111 -10.92 -4.86 12.17
N HIS A 112 -10.71 -3.88 11.30
CA HIS A 112 -11.58 -3.63 10.14
C HIS A 112 -10.94 -3.95 8.79
N GLU A 113 -9.64 -4.25 8.77
CA GLU A 113 -8.86 -4.50 7.56
C GLU A 113 -8.98 -5.96 7.15
N PHE A 114 -9.55 -6.19 5.96
CA PHE A 114 -9.64 -7.53 5.36
C PHE A 114 -8.87 -7.60 4.05
N VAL A 115 -8.13 -8.69 3.84
CA VAL A 115 -7.40 -8.97 2.60
C VAL A 115 -7.55 -10.44 2.21
N ARG A 116 -7.13 -10.77 0.99
CA ARG A 116 -7.05 -12.16 0.52
C ARG A 116 -5.74 -12.78 0.98
N PHE A 117 -5.83 -13.98 1.53
CA PHE A 117 -4.72 -14.83 1.94
C PHE A 117 -4.72 -16.11 1.11
N ILE A 118 -3.55 -16.73 0.98
CA ILE A 118 -3.39 -18.08 0.45
C ILE A 118 -2.92 -18.96 1.60
N CYS A 119 -3.67 -20.01 1.91
CA CYS A 119 -3.29 -20.97 2.94
C CYS A 119 -2.03 -21.73 2.51
N GLY A 120 -0.98 -21.71 3.33
CA GLY A 120 0.26 -22.46 3.07
C GLY A 120 0.08 -23.98 3.07
N CYS A 121 -0.87 -24.51 3.86
CA CYS A 121 -1.10 -25.94 3.99
C CYS A 121 -1.88 -26.57 2.83
N CYS A 122 -2.95 -25.92 2.36
CA CYS A 122 -3.85 -26.50 1.34
C CYS A 122 -3.99 -25.66 0.07
N GLY A 123 -3.31 -24.51 -0.02
CA GLY A 123 -3.38 -23.60 -1.17
C GLY A 123 -4.71 -22.85 -1.32
N ASN A 124 -5.67 -23.02 -0.41
CA ASN A 124 -6.97 -22.36 -0.50
C ASN A 124 -6.84 -20.84 -0.36
N ILE A 125 -7.51 -20.09 -1.25
CA ILE A 125 -7.62 -18.63 -1.16
C ILE A 125 -8.82 -18.29 -0.26
N PHE A 126 -8.63 -17.39 0.70
CA PHE A 126 -9.70 -16.93 1.60
C PHE A 126 -9.55 -15.46 1.97
N GLN A 127 -10.64 -14.81 2.36
CA GLN A 127 -10.60 -13.45 2.91
C GLN A 127 -10.53 -13.52 4.43
N GLY A 128 -9.62 -12.76 5.04
CA GLY A 128 -9.43 -12.77 6.49
C GLY A 128 -9.14 -11.38 7.04
N ASN A 129 -9.41 -11.17 8.33
CA ASN A 129 -9.00 -9.94 9.02
C ASN A 129 -7.48 -9.98 9.27
N VAL A 130 -6.78 -8.92 8.90
CA VAL A 130 -5.30 -8.89 8.89
C VAL A 130 -4.73 -9.05 10.30
N LYS A 131 -5.24 -8.30 11.28
CA LYS A 131 -4.79 -8.39 12.68
C LYS A 131 -4.93 -9.79 13.26
N LYS A 132 -6.05 -10.46 12.99
CA LYS A 132 -6.27 -11.86 13.39
C LYS A 132 -5.28 -12.80 12.70
N GLN A 133 -5.08 -12.65 11.39
CA GLN A 133 -4.18 -13.55 10.66
C GLN A 133 -2.71 -13.39 11.06
N LEU A 134 -2.26 -12.17 11.41
CA LEU A 134 -0.90 -11.93 11.90
C LEU A 134 -0.60 -12.52 13.28
N ALA A 135 -1.62 -12.85 14.07
CA ALA A 135 -1.45 -13.49 15.38
C ALA A 135 -1.02 -14.97 15.28
N PHE A 136 -1.09 -15.57 14.09
CA PHE A 136 -0.70 -16.96 13.84
C PHE A 136 0.75 -17.03 13.35
N ASN A 137 1.47 -18.08 13.76
CA ASN A 137 2.90 -18.24 13.46
C ASN A 137 3.16 -18.21 11.94
N GLN A 138 4.03 -17.31 11.51
CA GLN A 138 4.39 -17.10 10.10
C GLN A 138 5.09 -18.32 9.49
N ASP A 139 5.78 -19.14 10.29
CA ASP A 139 6.43 -20.39 9.85
C ASP A 139 5.43 -21.48 9.43
N ALA A 140 4.15 -21.34 9.80
CA ALA A 140 3.08 -22.28 9.45
C ALA A 140 2.33 -21.89 8.16
N GLY A 141 2.72 -20.80 7.50
CA GLY A 141 1.94 -20.18 6.43
C GLY A 141 0.76 -19.42 7.01
N TYR A 142 0.55 -18.17 6.56
CA TYR A 142 -0.42 -17.28 7.18
C TYR A 142 -1.81 -17.91 7.37
N GLY A 143 -2.26 -17.90 8.62
CA GLY A 143 -3.66 -17.76 8.98
C GLY A 143 -4.48 -19.02 9.25
N PHE A 144 -5.52 -18.84 10.06
CA PHE A 144 -6.55 -19.84 10.31
C PHE A 144 -7.36 -20.05 9.02
N CYS A 145 -7.03 -21.11 8.28
CA CYS A 145 -7.81 -21.54 7.12
C CYS A 145 -8.96 -22.42 7.60
N ASP A 146 -10.20 -21.94 7.44
CA ASP A 146 -11.41 -22.67 7.84
C ASP A 146 -11.47 -24.10 7.28
N ARG A 147 -10.89 -24.31 6.09
CA ARG A 147 -10.81 -25.62 5.44
C ARG A 147 -9.83 -26.58 6.13
N CYS A 148 -8.66 -26.09 6.56
CA CYS A 148 -7.70 -26.89 7.31
C CYS A 148 -8.20 -27.14 8.74
N ALA A 149 -8.85 -26.15 9.35
CA ALA A 149 -9.45 -26.30 10.68
C ALA A 149 -10.56 -27.37 10.68
N ALA A 150 -11.37 -27.44 9.61
CA ALA A 150 -12.42 -28.42 9.45
C ALA A 150 -11.91 -29.86 9.22
N THR A 151 -10.66 -30.04 8.75
CA THR A 151 -10.07 -31.37 8.48
C THR A 151 -9.24 -31.93 9.64
N SER A 152 -8.90 -31.11 10.65
CA SER A 152 -8.19 -31.54 11.86
C SER A 152 -9.09 -32.18 12.94
N PHE A 153 -10.41 -32.29 12.70
CA PHE A 153 -11.39 -32.90 13.61
C PHE A 153 -12.17 -34.08 13.00
N SER A 154 -11.67 -34.65 11.91
CA SER A 154 -12.24 -35.85 11.26
C SER A 154 -11.33 -37.06 11.40
#